data_AF-A0A377N800-F1
#
_entry.id   AF-A0A377N800-F1
#
_cell.length_a   1.000
_cell.length_b   1.000
_cell.length_c   1.000
_cell.angle_alpha   90.00
_cell.angle_beta   90.00
_cell.angle_gamma   90.00
#
_symmetry.space_group_name_H-M   'P 1'
#
loop_
_entity.id
_entity.type
_entity.pdbx_description
1 polymer ?
#
loop_
_entity_poly.entity_id
_entity_poly.type
_entity_poly.pdbx_seq_one_letter_code
_entity_poly.pdbx_strand_id
1 'polypeptide(L)'
;MDALILLLTLGVMLAIGVPVAYAVGLSAVAGALWIDLPLEALMIQLTNGVNKFSLLAIPFFILAGAIMAEGGIARRLVSFAYIFVGFIRGGLSLVNIVASTFFGAISGSSVADTASIGSVMIPEMEKKGYPRDFARR
;
A
#
# COMPACT_ATOMS: atom_id res chain seq x y z
N MET A 1 34.18 2.43 6.94
CA MET A 1 33.76 3.59 7.76
C MET A 1 32.40 4.10 7.28
N ASP A 2 32.17 4.11 5.97
CA ASP A 2 31.02 4.74 5.31
C ASP A 2 29.68 4.07 5.65
N ALA A 3 29.63 2.74 5.68
CA ALA A 3 28.45 1.98 6.10
C ALA A 3 28.05 2.27 7.56
N LEU A 4 29.01 2.63 8.40
CA LEU A 4 28.79 2.88 9.83
C LEU A 4 28.10 4.22 10.06
N ILE A 5 28.40 5.20 9.21
CA ILE A 5 27.76 6.53 9.23
C ILE A 5 26.34 6.45 8.68
N LEU A 6 26.12 5.68 7.62
CA LEU A 6 24.77 5.38 7.13
C LEU A 6 23.91 4.71 8.20
N LEU A 7 24.45 3.69 8.88
CA LEU A 7 23.73 2.97 9.94
C LEU A 7 23.49 3.84 11.19
N LEU A 8 24.48 4.62 11.62
CA LEU A 8 24.33 5.52 12.78
C LEU A 8 23.32 6.62 12.52
N THR A 9 23.41 7.31 11.37
CA THR A 9 22.49 8.41 11.03
C THR A 9 21.05 7.89 10.89
N LEU A 10 20.87 6.74 10.24
CA LEU A 10 19.57 6.07 10.15
C LEU A 10 19.05 5.69 11.55
N GLY A 11 19.88 5.05 12.37
CA GLY A 11 19.51 4.61 13.72
C GLY A 11 19.10 5.76 14.63
N VAL A 12 19.84 6.88 14.59
CA VAL A 12 19.51 8.09 15.34
C VAL A 12 18.20 8.72 14.85
N MET A 13 17.99 8.82 13.54
CA MET A 13 16.74 9.38 13.00
C MET A 13 15.52 8.54 13.37
N LEU A 14 15.64 7.21 13.31
CA LEU A 14 14.57 6.32 13.74
C LEU A 14 14.32 6.42 15.26
N ALA A 15 15.37 6.57 16.07
CA ALA A 15 15.24 6.74 17.52
C ALA A 15 14.54 8.06 17.91
N ILE A 16 14.72 9.13 17.13
CA ILE A 16 14.04 10.42 17.32
C ILE A 16 12.60 10.39 16.76
N GLY A 17 12.17 9.29 16.14
CA GLY A 17 10.81 9.10 15.64
C GLY A 17 10.57 9.76 14.27
N VAL A 18 11.62 10.04 13.51
CA VAL A 18 11.49 10.52 12.13
C VAL A 18 10.82 9.42 11.28
N PRO A 19 9.82 9.75 10.44
CA PRO A 19 9.20 8.75 9.58
C PRO A 19 10.23 8.05 8.69
N VAL A 20 10.11 6.73 8.57
CA VAL A 20 11.12 5.84 7.97
C VAL A 20 11.56 6.31 6.58
N ALA A 21 10.62 6.78 5.75
CA ALA A 21 10.92 7.29 4.42
C ALA A 21 11.94 8.45 4.43
N TYR A 22 11.78 9.40 5.35
CA TYR A 22 12.71 10.52 5.49
C TYR A 22 14.02 10.08 6.14
N ALA A 23 13.96 9.18 7.12
CA ALA A 23 15.15 8.66 7.79
C ALA A 23 16.09 7.94 6.81
N VAL A 24 15.54 7.11 5.92
CA VAL A 24 16.30 6.41 4.86
C VAL A 24 16.86 7.39 3.84
N GLY A 25 16.08 8.39 3.39
CA GLY A 25 16.54 9.38 2.42
C GLY A 25 17.66 10.27 2.97
N LEU A 26 17.49 10.79 4.18
CA LEU A 26 18.44 11.70 4.81
C LEU A 26 19.73 10.99 5.24
N SER A 27 19.65 9.74 5.72
CA SER A 27 20.85 8.93 5.97
C SER A 27 21.62 8.69 4.67
N ALA A 28 20.95 8.35 3.56
CA ALA A 28 21.60 8.19 2.26
C ALA A 28 22.30 9.48 1.79
N VAL A 29 21.68 10.65 1.98
CA VAL A 29 22.31 11.96 1.69
C VAL A 29 23.51 12.22 2.60
N ALA A 30 23.39 11.96 3.90
CA ALA A 30 24.49 12.13 4.85
C ALA A 30 25.70 11.23 4.51
N GLY A 31 25.45 9.98 4.08
CA GLY A 31 26.49 9.08 3.60
C GLY A 31 27.10 9.55 2.27
N ALA A 32 26.30 10.09 1.35
CA ALA A 32 26.80 10.65 0.09
C ALA A 32 27.70 11.87 0.31
N LEU A 33 27.36 12.74 1.27
CA LEU A 33 28.20 13.87 1.66
C LEU A 33 29.49 13.42 2.36
N TRP A 34 29.47 12.30 3.09
CA TRP A 34 30.65 11.77 3.76
C TRP A 34 31.72 11.24 2.79
N ILE A 35 31.30 10.68 1.65
CA ILE A 35 32.21 10.18 0.61
C ILE A 35 32.58 11.25 -0.43
N ASP A 36 32.29 12.53 -0.15
CA ASP A 36 32.47 13.68 -1.05
C ASP A 36 31.86 13.44 -2.45
N LEU A 37 30.70 12.77 -2.50
CA LEU A 37 30.03 12.51 -3.77
C LEU A 37 29.62 13.85 -4.40
N PRO A 38 29.96 14.11 -5.68
CA PRO A 38 29.54 15.32 -6.37
C PRO A 38 28.02 15.50 -6.27
N LEU A 39 27.59 16.70 -5.91
CA LEU A 39 26.17 17.02 -5.72
C LEU A 39 25.33 16.70 -6.96
N GLU A 40 25.93 16.88 -8.14
CA GLU A 40 25.35 16.52 -9.44
C GLU A 40 25.05 15.02 -9.53
N ALA A 41 25.99 14.16 -9.10
CA ALA A 41 25.81 12.71 -9.10
C ALA A 41 24.72 12.29 -8.11
N LEU A 42 24.66 12.92 -6.93
CA LEU A 42 23.59 12.70 -5.95
C LEU A 42 22.20 13.06 -6.53
N MET A 43 22.09 14.21 -7.20
CA MET A 43 20.83 14.67 -7.81
C MET A 43 20.38 13.77 -8.97
N ILE A 44 21.32 13.29 -9.80
CA ILE A 44 21.02 12.29 -10.83
C ILE A 44 20.49 11.01 -10.20
N GLN A 45 21.10 10.54 -9.12
CA GLN A 45 20.72 9.29 -8.46
C GLN A 45 19.35 9.40 -7.76
N LEU A 46 19.03 10.55 -7.16
CA LEU A 46 17.69 10.87 -6.65
C LEU A 46 16.65 10.87 -7.77
N THR A 47 16.94 11.54 -8.89
CA THR A 47 16.04 11.62 -10.05
C THR A 47 15.77 10.23 -10.64
N ASN A 48 16.80 9.40 -10.78
CA ASN A 48 16.67 8.01 -11.23
C ASN A 48 15.89 7.14 -10.22
N GLY A 49 15.93 7.47 -8.93
CA GLY A 49 15.13 6.82 -7.90
C GLY A 49 13.63 7.05 -8.08
N VAL A 50 13.23 8.27 -8.43
CA VAL A 50 11.83 8.67 -8.66
C VAL A 50 11.33 8.22 -10.04
N ASN A 51 12.19 8.21 -11.05
CA ASN A 51 11.87 7.78 -12.41
C ASN A 51 11.95 6.25 -12.59
N LYS A 52 11.50 5.48 -11.59
CA LYS A 52 11.43 4.02 -11.70
C LYS A 52 10.10 3.59 -12.30
N PHE A 53 10.15 2.79 -13.36
CA PHE A 53 8.96 2.18 -13.96
C PHE A 53 8.09 1.43 -12.94
N SER A 54 8.70 0.81 -11.93
CA SER A 54 7.98 0.15 -10.84
C SER A 54 7.09 1.09 -10.03
N LEU A 55 7.40 2.38 -9.93
CA LEU A 55 6.56 3.36 -9.24
C LEU A 55 5.29 3.69 -10.04
N LEU A 56 5.30 3.55 -11.36
CA LEU A 56 4.09 3.65 -12.20
C LEU A 56 3.11 2.50 -11.94
N ALA A 57 3.57 1.37 -11.40
CA ALA A 57 2.69 0.27 -11.06
C ALA A 57 1.64 0.69 -10.02
N ILE A 58 1.99 1.54 -9.05
CA ILE A 58 1.07 2.02 -7.99
C ILE A 58 -0.19 2.69 -8.59
N PRO A 59 -0.08 3.77 -9.41
CA PRO A 59 -1.26 4.40 -9.99
C PRO A 59 -2.00 3.50 -10.98
N PHE A 60 -1.29 2.65 -11.75
CA PHE A 60 -1.97 1.72 -12.65
C PHE A 60 -2.75 0.64 -11.90
N PHE A 61 -2.24 0.15 -10.77
CA PHE A 61 -2.96 -0.79 -9.92
C PHE A 61 -4.17 -0.14 -9.25
N ILE A 62 -4.06 1.11 -8.79
CA ILE A 62 -5.20 1.88 -8.28
C ILE A 62 -6.25 2.07 -9.38
N LEU A 63 -5.83 2.46 -10.58
CA LEU A 63 -6.73 2.64 -11.73
C LEU A 63 -7.43 1.34 -12.12
N ALA A 64 -6.69 0.24 -12.20
CA ALA A 64 -7.26 -1.08 -12.47
C ALA A 64 -8.27 -1.47 -11.39
N GLY A 65 -7.96 -1.23 -10.11
CA GLY A 65 -8.88 -1.44 -9.00
C GLY A 65 -10.17 -0.62 -9.14
N ALA A 66 -10.04 0.67 -9.49
CA ALA A 66 -11.19 1.56 -9.72
C ALA A 66 -12.06 1.07 -10.90
N ILE A 67 -11.44 0.71 -12.03
CA ILE A 67 -12.15 0.14 -13.19
C ILE A 67 -12.87 -1.15 -12.81
N MET A 68 -12.27 -2.02 -12.00
CA MET A 68 -12.91 -3.27 -11.56
C MET A 68 -14.09 -3.03 -10.60
N ALA A 69 -14.00 -2.00 -9.76
CA ALA A 69 -15.12 -1.59 -8.90
C ALA A 69 -16.27 -1.04 -9.74
N GLU A 70 -15.99 -0.10 -10.63
CA GLU A 70 -16.99 0.58 -11.46
C GLU A 70 -17.57 -0.33 -12.54
N GLY A 71 -16.77 -1.23 -13.10
CA GLY A 71 -17.19 -2.28 -14.03
C GLY A 71 -17.95 -3.45 -13.37
N GLY A 72 -18.14 -3.41 -12.05
CA GLY A 72 -18.93 -4.40 -11.30
C GLY A 72 -18.25 -5.74 -11.02
N ILE A 73 -16.98 -5.90 -11.39
CA ILE A 73 -16.21 -7.12 -11.12
C ILE A 73 -16.03 -7.31 -9.62
N ALA A 74 -15.67 -6.24 -8.89
CA ALA A 74 -15.52 -6.29 -7.44
C ALA A 74 -16.81 -6.76 -6.75
N ARG A 75 -17.97 -6.26 -7.19
CA ARG A 75 -19.28 -6.68 -6.66
C ARG A 75 -19.58 -8.16 -6.94
N ARG A 76 -19.23 -8.67 -8.13
CA ARG A 76 -19.39 -10.09 -8.46
C ARG A 76 -18.48 -10.97 -7.60
N LEU A 77 -17.24 -10.55 -7.36
CA LEU A 77 -16.30 -11.25 -6.47
C LEU A 77 -16.80 -11.31 -5.03
N VAL A 78 -17.33 -10.20 -4.51
CA VAL A 78 -17.94 -10.15 -3.17
C VAL A 78 -19.15 -11.09 -3.09
N SER A 79 -20.04 -11.07 -4.09
CA SER A 79 -21.18 -11.99 -4.14
C SER A 79 -20.75 -13.46 -4.20
N PHE A 80 -19.66 -13.76 -4.92
CA PHE A 80 -19.08 -15.10 -4.97
C PHE A 80 -18.52 -15.52 -3.60
N ALA A 81 -17.76 -14.66 -2.93
CA ALA A 81 -17.27 -14.89 -1.57
C ALA A 81 -18.42 -15.09 -0.57
N TYR A 82 -19.54 -14.39 -0.76
CA TYR A 82 -20.75 -14.53 0.06
C TYR A 82 -21.31 -15.95 0.06
N ILE A 83 -21.19 -16.69 -1.04
CA ILE A 83 -21.67 -18.07 -1.15
C ILE A 83 -20.88 -19.00 -0.21
N PHE A 84 -19.58 -18.75 -0.01
CA PHE A 84 -18.72 -19.62 0.81
C PHE A 84 -18.86 -19.38 2.31
N VAL A 85 -18.98 -18.12 2.73
CA VAL A 85 -18.85 -17.75 4.15
C VAL A 85 -19.93 -16.79 4.66
N GLY A 86 -20.85 -16.34 3.80
CA GLY A 86 -21.88 -15.36 4.15
C GLY A 86 -22.94 -15.87 5.13
N PHE A 87 -23.12 -17.18 5.26
CA PHE A 87 -24.06 -17.80 6.21
C PHE A 87 -23.53 -17.87 7.65
N ILE A 88 -22.24 -17.59 7.86
CA ILE A 88 -21.61 -17.64 9.19
C ILE A 88 -21.99 -16.37 9.96
N ARG A 89 -22.11 -16.47 11.30
CA ARG A 89 -22.36 -15.30 12.16
C ARG A 89 -21.18 -14.32 12.07
N GLY A 90 -21.45 -13.07 11.69
CA GLY A 90 -20.40 -12.11 11.30
C GLY A 90 -19.93 -12.27 9.84
N GLY A 91 -20.69 -12.99 9.02
CA GLY A 91 -20.32 -13.42 7.67
C GLY A 91 -19.87 -12.29 6.76
N LEU A 92 -20.38 -11.06 6.91
CA LEU A 92 -19.93 -9.93 6.08
C LEU A 92 -18.44 -9.59 6.24
N SER A 93 -17.90 -9.74 7.46
CA SER A 93 -16.46 -9.56 7.72
C SER A 93 -15.63 -10.69 7.11
N LEU A 94 -16.13 -11.94 7.18
CA LEU A 94 -15.48 -13.07 6.54
C LEU A 94 -15.52 -12.96 5.02
N VAL A 95 -16.62 -12.44 4.47
CA VAL A 95 -16.75 -12.14 3.04
C VAL A 95 -15.73 -11.09 2.61
N ASN A 96 -15.47 -10.06 3.43
CA ASN A 96 -14.41 -9.08 3.15
C ASN A 96 -13.06 -9.78 2.99
N ILE A 97 -12.69 -10.62 3.96
CA ILE A 97 -11.40 -11.33 3.95
C ILE A 97 -11.28 -12.23 2.71
N VAL A 98 -12.30 -13.02 2.41
CA VAL A 98 -12.29 -13.95 1.27
C VAL A 98 -12.29 -13.20 -0.06
N ALA A 99 -13.11 -12.15 -0.20
CA ALA A 99 -13.14 -11.33 -1.41
C ALA A 99 -11.80 -10.61 -1.66
N SER A 100 -11.22 -10.00 -0.61
CA SER A 100 -9.88 -9.40 -0.67
C SER A 100 -8.79 -10.40 -0.97
N THR A 101 -8.90 -11.63 -0.46
CA THR A 101 -7.94 -12.70 -0.77
C THR A 101 -7.99 -13.06 -2.26
N PHE A 102 -9.18 -13.25 -2.82
CA PHE A 102 -9.33 -13.54 -4.25
C PHE A 102 -8.88 -12.38 -5.12
N PHE A 103 -9.26 -11.14 -4.77
CA PHE A 103 -8.86 -9.97 -5.52
C PHE A 103 -7.35 -9.73 -5.41
N GLY A 104 -6.75 -9.94 -4.24
CA GLY A 104 -5.30 -9.88 -4.03
C GLY A 104 -4.56 -10.94 -4.83
N ALA A 105 -5.10 -12.16 -4.95
CA ALA A 105 -4.52 -13.21 -5.79
C ALA A 105 -4.54 -12.88 -7.29
N ILE A 106 -5.53 -12.10 -7.75
CA ILE A 106 -5.64 -11.68 -9.16
C ILE A 106 -4.82 -10.42 -9.42
N SER A 107 -4.91 -9.43 -8.53
CA SER A 107 -4.32 -8.09 -8.73
C SER A 107 -2.86 -8.01 -8.29
N GLY A 108 -2.40 -8.89 -7.40
CA GLY A 108 -1.05 -8.86 -6.83
C GLY A 108 -0.73 -7.60 -6.02
N SER A 109 -1.72 -6.78 -5.70
CA SER A 109 -1.54 -5.45 -5.11
C SER A 109 -2.57 -5.18 -4.02
N SER A 110 -2.09 -4.99 -2.79
CA SER A 110 -2.93 -4.59 -1.65
C SER A 110 -3.57 -3.21 -1.84
N VAL A 111 -2.90 -2.31 -2.57
CA VAL A 111 -3.41 -0.96 -2.87
C VAL A 111 -4.57 -1.04 -3.87
N ALA A 112 -4.47 -1.91 -4.89
CA ALA A 112 -5.57 -2.16 -5.82
C ALA A 112 -6.78 -2.75 -5.11
N ASP A 113 -6.55 -3.72 -4.22
CA ASP A 113 -7.59 -4.38 -3.43
C ASP A 113 -8.37 -3.39 -2.56
N THR A 114 -7.65 -2.52 -1.85
CA THR A 114 -8.28 -1.50 -1.01
C THR A 114 -9.12 -0.52 -1.84
N ALA A 115 -8.63 -0.13 -3.02
CA ALA A 115 -9.36 0.76 -3.93
C ALA A 115 -10.63 0.10 -4.51
N SER A 116 -10.59 -1.21 -4.78
CA SER A 116 -11.68 -1.93 -5.46
C SER A 116 -12.67 -2.59 -4.50
N ILE A 117 -12.22 -3.47 -3.62
CA ILE A 117 -13.06 -4.20 -2.66
C ILE A 117 -13.53 -3.25 -1.57
N GLY A 118 -12.64 -2.39 -1.06
CA GLY A 118 -12.99 -1.40 -0.03
C GLY A 118 -14.12 -0.46 -0.48
N SER A 119 -14.10 0.01 -1.72
CA SER A 119 -15.14 0.90 -2.25
C SER A 119 -16.52 0.24 -2.36
N VAL A 120 -16.58 -1.10 -2.45
CA VAL A 120 -17.82 -1.88 -2.45
C VAL A 120 -18.21 -2.32 -1.03
N MET A 121 -17.25 -2.79 -0.23
CA MET A 121 -17.51 -3.41 1.07
C MET A 121 -17.78 -2.41 2.18
N ILE A 122 -17.03 -1.30 2.27
CA ILE A 122 -17.21 -0.28 3.31
C ILE A 122 -18.67 0.23 3.35
N PRO A 123 -19.28 0.69 2.25
CA PRO A 123 -20.66 1.15 2.29
C PRO A 123 -21.66 0.02 2.57
N GLU A 124 -21.41 -1.21 2.14
CA GLU A 124 -22.29 -2.35 2.44
C GLU A 124 -22.21 -2.77 3.92
N MET A 125 -21.03 -2.66 4.55
CA MET A 125 -20.85 -2.88 5.98
C MET A 125 -21.54 -1.80 6.81
N GLU A 126 -21.40 -0.53 6.44
CA GLU A 126 -22.11 0.58 7.10
C GLU A 126 -23.63 0.38 7.03
N LYS A 127 -24.18 -0.01 5.87
CA LYS A 127 -25.62 -0.31 5.70
C LYS A 127 -26.11 -1.45 6.59
N LYS A 128 -25.27 -2.45 6.88
CA LYS A 128 -25.62 -3.56 7.79
C LYS A 128 -25.38 -3.24 9.28
N GLY A 129 -25.07 -1.98 9.61
CA GLY A 129 -24.92 -1.51 10.98
C GLY A 129 -23.53 -1.76 11.59
N TYR A 130 -22.51 -2.05 10.77
CA TYR A 130 -21.14 -2.14 11.27
C TYR A 130 -20.58 -0.73 11.56
N PRO A 131 -19.81 -0.55 12.65
CA PRO A 131 -19.11 0.70 12.92
C PRO A 131 -18.18 1.06 11.76
N ARG A 132 -18.14 2.34 11.38
CA ARG A 132 -17.32 2.83 10.27
C ARG A 132 -15.83 2.54 10.44
N ASP A 133 -15.32 2.64 11.66
CA ASP A 133 -13.93 2.31 12.00
C ASP A 133 -13.61 0.83 11.86
N PHE A 134 -14.61 -0.04 11.99
CA PHE A 134 -14.47 -1.46 11.76
C PHE A 134 -14.53 -1.79 10.26
N ALA A 135 -15.37 -1.09 9.49
CA ALA A 135 -15.50 -1.32 8.05
C ALA A 135 -14.27 -0.90 7.24
N ARG A 136 -13.49 0.09 7.72
CA ARG A 136 -12.28 0.60 7.06
C ARG A 136 -10.99 -0.17 7.38
N ARG A 137 -11.06 -1.17 8.26
CA ARG A 137 -9.94 -2.02 8.64
C ARG A 137 -9.93 -3.28 7.78
#